data_AF-A0A959Q4S9-F1
#
_entry.id   AF-A0A959Q4S9-F1
#
_cell.length_a   1.000
_cell.length_b   1.000
_cell.length_c   1.000
_cell.angle_alpha   90.00
_cell.angle_beta   90.00
_cell.angle_gamma   90.00
#
_symmetry.space_group_name_H-M   'P 1'
#
loop_
_entity.id
_entity.type
_entity.pdbx_description
1 polymer ?
#
loop_
_entity_poly.entity_id
_entity_poly.type
_entity_poly.pdbx_seq_one_letter_code
_entity_poly.pdbx_strand_id
1 'polypeptide(L)'
;MDPKFVPVGTVIAYSGEVAEQYEALEKSGWLLCDGREFDESENAELFAEIKTFFGSQAKGVYNIPDLRGLFIRGVNGSSGADPDADSRKALMAGGNTGNTIGSYQEYATGVPRNPFQATISNNDIVSMKLDAATDAGRSGYAGEDDTGAWTDGSGGDLETRPKNKYVHYLIKKSRLDQYNDPVMLPIGSIIPFAGMANTIIEQQYIKCMGQALPIVGQFQNLFNAIQYVHGKPKEGYFNLPDYQGQFLRGVDSQAPEFRRDPDADKRTPPFPDRPEGDRGNAGDKVGSAQMDATGYPLSAGFFTKIPRLPYSEGKMAMDGLVKTTLDWNAGGVDVNVTESGGDAETRPVNYAVDWYIKFI
;
A
#
# COMPACT_ATOMS: atom_id res chain seq x y z
N MET A 1 19.21 -21.53 16.27
CA MET A 1 17.94 -21.77 17.00
C MET A 1 17.44 -23.14 16.56
N ASP A 2 16.94 -23.96 17.49
CA ASP A 2 16.16 -25.13 17.10
C ASP A 2 14.96 -24.63 16.28
N PRO A 3 14.79 -25.03 15.00
CA PRO A 3 13.67 -24.59 14.15
C PRO A 3 12.28 -24.94 14.73
N LYS A 4 12.21 -25.68 15.85
CA LYS A 4 11.00 -26.03 16.60
C LYS A 4 10.34 -24.88 17.39
N PHE A 5 11.00 -23.74 17.60
CA PHE A 5 10.43 -22.67 18.43
C PHE A 5 10.09 -21.40 17.64
N VAL A 6 9.02 -21.49 16.85
CA VAL A 6 8.24 -20.31 16.43
C VAL A 6 7.16 -20.07 17.49
N PRO A 7 7.14 -18.92 18.20
CA PRO A 7 6.14 -18.63 19.22
C PRO A 7 4.70 -18.61 18.69
N VAL A 8 3.75 -18.94 19.54
CA VAL A 8 2.32 -18.71 19.26
C VAL A 8 2.09 -17.21 19.08
N GLY A 9 1.18 -16.84 18.19
CA GLY A 9 0.95 -15.45 17.78
C GLY A 9 1.90 -14.94 16.70
N THR A 10 2.90 -15.72 16.26
CA THR A 10 3.75 -15.35 15.12
C THR A 10 2.92 -15.23 13.86
N VAL A 11 3.01 -14.08 13.20
CA VAL A 11 2.46 -13.85 11.86
C VAL A 11 3.53 -14.09 10.81
N ILE A 12 3.20 -14.86 9.77
CA ILE A 12 4.11 -15.15 8.65
C ILE A 12 3.41 -14.91 7.32
N ALA A 13 4.17 -14.41 6.34
CA ALA A 13 3.70 -14.34 4.96
C ALA A 13 3.65 -15.75 4.36
N TYR A 14 2.63 -16.02 3.56
CA TYR A 14 2.36 -17.33 2.97
C TYR A 14 2.04 -17.18 1.49
N SER A 15 2.79 -17.89 0.66
CA SER A 15 2.67 -17.82 -0.80
C SER A 15 1.80 -18.93 -1.40
N GLY A 16 1.27 -19.83 -0.55
CA GLY A 16 0.42 -20.92 -1.01
C GLY A 16 -1.03 -20.50 -1.21
N GLU A 17 -1.77 -21.30 -1.98
CA GLU A 17 -3.21 -21.12 -2.19
C GLU A 17 -3.98 -21.58 -0.94
N VAL A 18 -4.75 -20.69 -0.33
CA VAL A 18 -5.46 -20.98 0.93
C VAL A 18 -6.84 -21.57 0.69
N ALA A 19 -7.50 -21.28 -0.43
CA ALA A 19 -8.87 -21.75 -0.68
C ALA A 19 -8.99 -23.29 -0.61
N GLU A 20 -7.95 -24.01 -1.04
CA GLU A 20 -7.90 -25.47 -1.03
C GLU A 20 -7.22 -26.06 0.22
N GLN A 21 -6.51 -25.23 1.00
CA GLN A 21 -5.63 -25.69 2.09
C GLN A 21 -6.08 -25.22 3.47
N TYR A 22 -7.16 -24.44 3.54
CA TYR A 22 -7.65 -23.81 4.75
C TYR A 22 -7.76 -24.79 5.93
N GLU A 23 -8.48 -25.90 5.76
CA GLU A 23 -8.67 -26.89 6.82
C GLU A 23 -7.35 -27.55 7.23
N ALA A 24 -6.46 -27.80 6.26
CA ALA A 24 -5.15 -28.40 6.51
C ALA A 24 -4.25 -27.46 7.33
N LEU A 25 -4.27 -26.16 7.02
CA LEU A 25 -3.54 -25.12 7.75
C LEU A 25 -4.06 -25.03 9.20
N GLU A 26 -5.38 -24.98 9.40
CA GLU A 26 -5.96 -24.90 10.75
C GLU A 26 -5.61 -26.12 11.61
N LYS A 27 -5.70 -27.31 11.00
CA LYS A 27 -5.31 -28.58 11.61
C LYS A 27 -3.83 -28.65 11.97
N SER A 28 -2.98 -28.00 11.18
CA SER A 28 -1.54 -27.88 11.42
C SER A 28 -1.16 -26.77 12.42
N GLY A 29 -2.14 -26.07 13.00
CA GLY A 29 -1.91 -25.04 14.02
C GLY A 29 -1.77 -23.61 13.49
N TRP A 30 -2.26 -23.33 12.28
CA TRP A 30 -2.19 -22.01 11.65
C TRP A 30 -3.58 -21.49 11.24
N LEU A 31 -3.87 -20.23 11.54
CA LEU A 31 -5.09 -19.56 11.08
C LEU A 31 -4.74 -18.53 10.01
N LEU A 32 -5.61 -18.35 9.02
CA LEU A 32 -5.55 -17.20 8.11
C LEU A 32 -5.85 -15.92 8.91
N CYS A 33 -5.07 -14.86 8.71
CA CYS A 33 -5.33 -13.54 9.30
C CYS A 33 -6.48 -12.82 8.58
N ASP A 34 -7.71 -13.26 8.82
CA ASP A 34 -8.95 -12.82 8.16
C ASP A 34 -9.92 -12.06 9.08
N GLY A 35 -9.52 -11.78 10.33
CA GLY A 35 -10.34 -11.01 11.28
C GLY A 35 -11.40 -11.79 12.04
N ARG A 36 -11.48 -13.13 11.86
CA ARG A 36 -12.47 -13.95 12.55
C ARG A 36 -12.47 -13.73 14.06
N GLU A 37 -13.67 -13.79 14.63
CA GLU A 37 -13.91 -13.76 16.06
C GLU A 37 -13.89 -15.19 16.61
N PHE A 38 -13.29 -15.34 17.79
CA PHE A 38 -13.23 -16.59 18.53
C PHE A 38 -13.56 -16.35 20.00
N ASP A 39 -14.15 -17.36 20.66
CA ASP A 39 -14.23 -17.39 22.11
C ASP A 39 -12.83 -17.39 22.72
N GLU A 40 -12.62 -16.72 23.85
CA GLU A 40 -11.32 -16.70 24.57
C GLU A 40 -10.83 -18.11 24.95
N SER A 41 -11.76 -19.07 25.09
CA SER A 41 -11.45 -20.48 25.32
C SER A 41 -11.01 -21.23 24.06
N GLU A 42 -11.38 -20.75 22.88
CA GLU A 42 -10.99 -21.31 21.60
C GLU A 42 -9.62 -20.75 21.18
N ASN A 43 -8.68 -21.66 20.91
CA ASN A 43 -7.27 -21.31 20.70
C ASN A 43 -6.70 -20.52 21.90
N ALA A 44 -6.93 -20.99 23.13
CA ALA A 44 -6.55 -20.30 24.37
C ALA A 44 -5.06 -19.90 24.43
N GLU A 45 -4.15 -20.68 23.82
CA GLU A 45 -2.74 -20.31 23.68
C GLU A 45 -2.56 -19.03 22.86
N LEU A 46 -3.32 -18.86 21.77
CA LEU A 46 -3.28 -17.66 20.94
C LEU A 46 -3.84 -16.46 21.70
N PHE A 47 -4.99 -16.62 22.35
CA PHE A 47 -5.60 -15.55 23.14
C PHE A 47 -4.66 -15.04 24.24
N ALA A 48 -3.92 -15.94 24.92
CA ALA A 48 -2.96 -15.56 25.94
C ALA A 48 -1.87 -14.60 25.41
N GLU A 49 -1.49 -14.74 24.14
CA GLU A 49 -0.46 -13.93 23.49
C GLU A 49 -1.01 -12.62 22.89
N ILE A 50 -2.12 -12.68 22.15
CA ILE A 50 -2.63 -11.51 21.39
C ILE A 50 -3.77 -10.77 22.07
N LYS A 51 -4.45 -11.40 23.03
CA LYS A 51 -5.59 -10.85 23.76
C LYS A 51 -6.63 -10.25 22.80
N THR A 52 -7.10 -9.05 23.09
CA THR A 52 -8.06 -8.29 22.27
C THR A 52 -7.38 -7.20 21.42
N PHE A 53 -6.06 -7.28 21.19
CA PHE A 53 -5.32 -6.19 20.52
C PHE A 53 -5.87 -5.86 19.13
N PHE A 54 -6.47 -6.84 18.45
CA PHE A 54 -7.01 -6.69 17.10
C PHE A 54 -8.52 -6.46 17.07
N GLY A 55 -9.23 -6.63 18.18
CA GLY A 55 -10.68 -6.47 18.26
C GLY A 55 -11.33 -7.33 19.34
N SER A 56 -12.50 -6.90 19.78
CA SER A 56 -13.43 -7.66 20.62
C SER A 56 -14.81 -6.99 20.58
N GLN A 57 -15.82 -7.67 20.01
CA GLN A 57 -17.18 -7.12 19.90
C GLN A 57 -18.01 -7.34 21.17
N ALA A 58 -17.64 -8.32 21.99
CA ALA A 58 -18.33 -8.67 23.23
C ALA A 58 -17.35 -9.23 24.28
N LYS A 59 -17.80 -9.29 25.54
CA LYS A 59 -17.01 -9.90 26.61
C LYS A 59 -16.89 -11.41 26.37
N GLY A 60 -15.68 -11.96 26.47
CA GLY A 60 -15.43 -13.39 26.32
C GLY A 60 -15.05 -13.81 24.90
N VAL A 61 -14.94 -12.85 23.97
CA VAL A 61 -14.50 -13.08 22.59
C VAL A 61 -13.36 -12.13 22.21
N TYR A 62 -12.55 -12.54 21.24
CA TYR A 62 -11.48 -11.75 20.66
C TYR A 62 -11.41 -11.96 19.15
N ASN A 63 -10.90 -10.98 18.42
CA ASN A 63 -10.61 -11.12 17.00
C ASN A 63 -9.13 -11.43 16.77
N ILE A 64 -8.84 -12.33 15.82
CA ILE A 64 -7.50 -12.45 15.25
C ILE A 64 -7.22 -11.26 14.30
N PRO A 65 -5.97 -11.00 13.88
CA PRO A 65 -5.68 -9.93 12.94
C PRO A 65 -6.45 -10.11 11.62
N ASP A 66 -7.01 -9.03 11.07
CA ASP A 66 -7.45 -8.97 9.67
C ASP A 66 -6.37 -8.27 8.84
N LEU A 67 -5.50 -9.05 8.20
CA LEU A 67 -4.34 -8.51 7.45
C LEU A 67 -4.55 -8.57 5.94
N ARG A 68 -5.76 -8.90 5.50
CA ARG A 68 -6.11 -8.93 4.08
C ARG A 68 -6.00 -7.52 3.49
N GLY A 69 -5.38 -7.35 2.32
CA GLY A 69 -5.19 -6.04 1.70
C GLY A 69 -4.21 -5.11 2.44
N LEU A 70 -3.52 -5.56 3.51
CA LEU A 70 -2.66 -4.70 4.34
C LEU A 70 -1.17 -5.03 4.21
N PHE A 71 -0.34 -4.02 4.51
CA PHE A 71 1.08 -4.20 4.78
C PHE A 71 1.31 -4.34 6.28
N ILE A 72 2.25 -5.19 6.69
CA ILE A 72 2.69 -5.27 8.09
C ILE A 72 3.87 -4.31 8.31
N ARG A 73 3.86 -3.61 9.44
CA ARG A 73 4.97 -2.77 9.90
C ARG A 73 5.24 -2.99 11.39
N GLY A 74 6.45 -2.65 11.82
CA GLY A 74 6.80 -2.62 13.24
C GLY A 74 6.14 -1.46 13.99
N VAL A 75 5.88 -1.65 15.29
CA VAL A 75 5.42 -0.58 16.19
C VAL A 75 6.54 0.46 16.37
N ASN A 76 6.19 1.75 16.35
CA ASN A 76 7.15 2.85 16.42
C ASN A 76 7.96 2.86 17.73
N GLY A 77 7.32 2.50 18.84
CA GLY A 77 7.94 2.52 20.16
C GLY A 77 8.44 3.92 20.49
N SER A 78 9.71 4.03 20.89
CA SER A 78 10.38 5.31 21.18
C SER A 78 11.26 5.83 20.04
N SER A 79 11.21 5.23 18.85
CA SER A 79 12.15 5.54 17.77
C SER A 79 11.95 6.92 17.12
N GLY A 80 10.75 7.48 17.23
CA GLY A 80 10.37 8.73 16.53
C GLY A 80 10.31 8.59 15.01
N ALA A 81 10.35 7.35 14.48
CA ALA A 81 10.33 7.09 13.06
C ALA A 81 8.94 7.32 12.47
N ASP A 82 7.88 7.08 13.21
CA ASP A 82 6.48 7.32 12.83
C ASP A 82 5.93 8.56 13.55
N PRO A 83 5.83 9.73 12.88
CA PRO A 83 5.30 10.96 13.48
C PRO A 83 3.80 10.89 13.77
N ASP A 84 3.06 10.01 13.09
CA ASP A 84 1.62 9.83 13.21
C ASP A 84 1.26 8.60 14.05
N ALA A 85 2.19 8.06 14.82
CA ALA A 85 1.98 6.84 15.60
C ALA A 85 0.81 6.97 16.57
N ASP A 86 0.57 8.16 17.13
CA ASP A 86 -0.48 8.38 18.13
C ASP A 86 -1.88 8.57 17.51
N SER A 87 -1.97 8.89 16.22
CA SER A 87 -3.25 9.09 15.51
C SER A 87 -3.81 7.81 14.88
N ARG A 88 -3.11 6.68 15.07
CA ARG A 88 -3.52 5.36 14.54
C ARG A 88 -4.85 4.91 15.13
N LYS A 89 -5.68 4.30 14.30
CA LYS A 89 -7.03 3.86 14.67
C LYS A 89 -7.04 2.36 14.96
N ALA A 90 -8.15 1.84 15.49
CA ALA A 90 -8.37 0.41 15.56
C ALA A 90 -8.94 -0.06 14.22
N LEU A 91 -8.50 -1.23 13.74
CA LEU A 91 -9.06 -1.81 12.53
C LEU A 91 -10.48 -2.34 12.76
N MET A 92 -10.68 -3.03 13.88
CA MET A 92 -11.98 -3.57 14.32
C MET A 92 -12.37 -2.97 15.67
N ALA A 93 -13.67 -2.97 15.96
CA ALA A 93 -14.16 -2.45 17.23
C ALA A 93 -13.54 -3.20 18.43
N GLY A 94 -13.20 -2.46 19.48
CA GLY A 94 -12.50 -2.99 20.65
C GLY A 94 -11.00 -3.27 20.44
N GLY A 95 -10.46 -3.02 19.25
CA GLY A 95 -9.03 -3.15 18.96
C GLY A 95 -8.21 -1.96 19.48
N ASN A 96 -6.89 -2.14 19.47
CA ASN A 96 -5.95 -1.12 19.93
C ASN A 96 -5.83 0.07 18.95
N THR A 97 -5.52 1.25 19.49
CA THR A 97 -5.24 2.50 18.75
C THR A 97 -3.85 3.02 19.08
N GLY A 98 -3.39 4.06 18.36
CA GLY A 98 -2.13 4.74 18.64
C GLY A 98 -0.88 3.87 18.44
N ASN A 99 0.19 4.20 19.17
CA ASN A 99 1.50 3.58 19.05
C ASN A 99 1.58 2.21 19.77
N THR A 100 0.72 1.27 19.38
CA THR A 100 0.60 -0.05 20.01
C THR A 100 0.38 -1.15 18.97
N ILE A 101 0.58 -2.41 19.38
CA ILE A 101 0.29 -3.58 18.53
C ILE A 101 -1.22 -3.63 18.23
N GLY A 102 -1.58 -3.90 16.98
CA GLY A 102 -2.97 -4.04 16.55
C GLY A 102 -3.62 -2.73 16.05
N SER A 103 -2.93 -1.60 16.19
CA SER A 103 -3.39 -0.35 15.58
C SER A 103 -3.16 -0.34 14.06
N TYR A 104 -3.95 0.49 13.39
CA TYR A 104 -4.12 0.54 11.96
C TYR A 104 -3.93 1.95 11.40
N GLN A 105 -3.38 1.99 10.19
CA GLN A 105 -3.15 3.18 9.39
C GLN A 105 -3.77 2.97 8.02
N GLU A 106 -4.60 3.91 7.58
CA GLU A 106 -5.03 4.05 6.18
C GLU A 106 -3.87 4.55 5.31
N TYR A 107 -4.01 4.53 3.98
CA TYR A 107 -3.00 5.13 3.11
C TYR A 107 -2.78 6.62 3.46
N ALA A 108 -1.61 7.16 3.18
CA ALA A 108 -1.31 8.56 3.42
C ALA A 108 -0.40 9.11 2.33
N THR A 109 -0.71 10.33 1.88
CA THR A 109 0.07 11.10 0.92
C THR A 109 0.49 12.41 1.54
N GLY A 110 1.64 12.40 2.19
CA GLY A 110 2.23 13.61 2.73
C GLY A 110 2.80 14.55 1.69
N VAL A 111 2.99 15.79 2.16
CA VAL A 111 3.44 16.92 1.34
C VAL A 111 4.76 16.62 0.63
N PRO A 112 4.89 16.94 -0.67
CA PRO A 112 6.17 16.88 -1.36
C PRO A 112 7.25 17.67 -0.61
N ARG A 113 8.38 17.03 -0.30
CA ARG A 113 9.53 17.71 0.36
C ARG A 113 10.11 18.82 -0.49
N ASN A 114 10.00 18.68 -1.81
CA ASN A 114 10.30 19.71 -2.78
C ASN A 114 8.97 20.11 -3.42
N PRO A 115 8.55 21.38 -3.34
CA PRO A 115 7.33 21.83 -4.00
C PRO A 115 7.41 21.56 -5.49
N PHE A 116 6.29 21.15 -6.09
CA PHE A 116 6.22 21.15 -7.54
C PHE A 116 6.05 22.58 -8.06
N GLN A 117 6.73 22.90 -9.14
CA GLN A 117 6.62 24.19 -9.82
C GLN A 117 5.69 24.03 -11.02
N ALA A 118 4.70 24.91 -11.11
CA ALA A 118 3.95 25.09 -12.35
C ALA A 118 4.27 26.47 -12.91
N THR A 119 4.52 26.53 -14.21
CA THR A 119 4.58 27.80 -14.93
C THR A 119 3.20 28.04 -15.53
N ILE A 120 2.52 29.06 -15.03
CA ILE A 120 1.25 29.50 -15.61
C ILE A 120 1.61 30.46 -16.73
N SER A 121 1.25 30.09 -17.96
CA SER A 121 1.34 31.02 -19.08
C SER A 121 0.34 32.14 -18.85
N ASN A 122 0.78 33.38 -18.99
CA ASN A 122 -0.16 34.51 -18.97
C ASN A 122 -1.19 34.33 -20.09
N ASN A 123 -2.38 34.89 -19.90
CA ASN A 123 -3.43 34.91 -20.93
C ASN A 123 -2.89 35.50 -22.24
N ASP A 124 -3.21 34.83 -23.35
CA ASP A 124 -2.82 35.27 -24.70
C ASP A 124 -3.71 36.47 -25.11
N ILE A 125 -3.13 37.67 -25.18
CA ILE A 125 -3.88 38.88 -25.51
C ILE A 125 -4.12 38.91 -27.03
N VAL A 126 -5.29 38.45 -27.45
CA VAL A 126 -5.69 38.40 -28.88
C VAL A 126 -5.94 39.77 -29.51
N SER A 127 -6.14 40.85 -28.73
CA SER A 127 -6.17 42.21 -29.29
C SER A 127 -5.85 43.32 -28.28
N MET A 128 -5.08 44.31 -28.71
CA MET A 128 -4.81 45.56 -28.00
C MET A 128 -5.40 46.71 -28.82
N LYS A 129 -6.35 47.47 -28.28
CA LYS A 129 -6.80 48.73 -28.88
C LYS A 129 -6.17 49.89 -28.11
N LEU A 130 -5.10 50.47 -28.65
CA LEU A 130 -4.67 51.80 -28.24
C LEU A 130 -5.75 52.79 -28.68
N ASP A 131 -6.33 53.53 -27.74
CA ASP A 131 -6.97 54.78 -28.09
C ASP A 131 -5.88 55.86 -28.14
N ALA A 132 -5.67 56.48 -29.30
CA ALA A 132 -4.54 57.38 -29.55
C ALA A 132 -4.59 58.69 -28.72
N ALA A 133 -5.68 58.91 -27.98
CA ALA A 133 -5.90 60.11 -27.17
C ALA A 133 -5.41 59.99 -25.72
N THR A 134 -5.12 58.78 -25.23
CA THR A 134 -4.67 58.54 -23.87
C THR A 134 -3.29 57.90 -23.92
N ASP A 135 -2.26 58.65 -23.51
CA ASP A 135 -0.90 58.18 -23.26
C ASP A 135 -0.82 57.25 -22.04
N ALA A 136 -1.82 56.37 -21.90
CA ALA A 136 -1.93 55.36 -20.87
C ALA A 136 -1.37 54.06 -21.47
N GLY A 137 -0.15 53.73 -21.06
CA GLY A 137 0.48 52.48 -21.44
C GLY A 137 -0.41 51.26 -21.16
N ARG A 138 -0.50 50.38 -22.15
CA ARG A 138 -0.88 48.96 -22.04
C ARG A 138 -2.23 48.68 -21.32
N SER A 139 -3.35 49.00 -21.97
CA SER A 139 -4.67 48.51 -21.57
C SER A 139 -5.09 47.29 -22.42
N GLY A 140 -5.42 46.17 -21.77
CA GLY A 140 -5.91 44.94 -22.41
C GLY A 140 -7.17 44.44 -21.69
N TYR A 141 -8.11 43.84 -22.44
CA TYR A 141 -9.31 43.24 -21.88
C TYR A 141 -9.01 41.86 -21.29
N ALA A 142 -9.48 41.59 -20.07
CA ALA A 142 -9.60 40.21 -19.58
C ALA A 142 -10.81 39.55 -20.29
N GLY A 143 -10.68 38.28 -20.65
CA GLY A 143 -11.87 37.45 -20.95
C GLY A 143 -12.74 37.35 -19.70
N GLU A 144 -14.06 37.20 -19.87
CA GLU A 144 -15.12 37.39 -18.85
C GLU A 144 -15.11 36.41 -17.64
N ASP A 145 -14.01 35.70 -17.36
CA ASP A 145 -13.92 34.75 -16.24
C ASP A 145 -13.19 35.36 -15.04
N ASP A 146 -13.99 35.85 -14.07
CA ASP A 146 -13.55 36.56 -12.85
C ASP A 146 -13.31 35.61 -11.65
N THR A 147 -13.21 34.30 -11.89
CA THR A 147 -12.82 33.36 -10.84
C THR A 147 -11.30 33.24 -10.84
N GLY A 148 -10.64 33.75 -9.80
CA GLY A 148 -9.25 33.36 -9.52
C GLY A 148 -9.15 31.84 -9.60
N ALA A 149 -8.39 31.34 -10.57
CA ALA A 149 -8.38 29.93 -10.91
C ALA A 149 -7.77 29.14 -9.76
N TRP A 150 -8.62 28.58 -8.91
CA TRP A 150 -8.20 27.47 -8.06
C TRP A 150 -8.01 26.30 -9.02
N THR A 151 -6.79 25.81 -9.15
CA THR A 151 -6.64 24.44 -9.61
C THR A 151 -7.13 23.61 -8.43
N ASP A 152 -8.35 23.07 -8.50
CA ASP A 152 -8.66 21.93 -7.66
C ASP A 152 -7.63 20.88 -8.07
N GLY A 153 -6.79 20.44 -7.14
CA GLY A 153 -5.83 19.38 -7.43
C GLY A 153 -6.60 18.09 -7.69
N SER A 154 -7.30 17.98 -8.83
CA SER A 154 -8.01 16.78 -9.24
C SER A 154 -6.99 15.87 -9.94
N GLY A 155 -6.76 14.69 -9.37
CA GLY A 155 -5.77 13.73 -9.84
C GLY A 155 -5.26 12.81 -8.75
N GLY A 156 -4.39 11.87 -9.14
CA GLY A 156 -3.88 10.81 -8.27
C GLY A 156 -4.65 9.51 -8.41
N ASP A 157 -4.05 8.44 -7.90
CA ASP A 157 -4.64 7.11 -7.80
C ASP A 157 -5.65 7.01 -6.64
N LEU A 158 -6.33 5.87 -6.50
CA LEU A 158 -7.29 5.66 -5.40
C LEU A 158 -6.63 5.53 -4.02
N GLU A 159 -5.31 5.29 -3.97
CA GLU A 159 -4.57 5.02 -2.73
C GLU A 159 -3.06 5.16 -2.98
N THR A 160 -2.30 5.68 -2.01
CA THR A 160 -0.82 5.73 -2.05
C THR A 160 -0.21 4.43 -1.53
N ARG A 161 0.73 3.85 -2.29
CA ARG A 161 1.31 2.53 -1.98
C ARG A 161 2.65 2.27 -2.70
N PRO A 162 3.54 1.42 -2.14
CA PRO A 162 4.74 0.97 -2.86
C PRO A 162 4.40 -0.08 -3.91
N LYS A 163 5.36 -0.38 -4.78
CA LYS A 163 5.39 -1.64 -5.54
C LYS A 163 5.27 -2.83 -4.59
N ASN A 164 4.32 -3.73 -4.86
CA ASN A 164 4.01 -4.83 -3.96
C ASN A 164 3.52 -6.08 -4.69
N LYS A 165 3.57 -7.20 -3.98
CA LYS A 165 2.99 -8.48 -4.40
C LYS A 165 2.08 -9.06 -3.33
N TYR A 166 1.02 -9.70 -3.77
CA TYR A 166 0.08 -10.35 -2.87
C TYR A 166 0.60 -11.68 -2.30
N VAL A 167 0.37 -11.84 -1.00
CA VAL A 167 0.56 -13.04 -0.19
C VAL A 167 -0.62 -13.18 0.77
N HIS A 168 -0.81 -14.35 1.36
CA HIS A 168 -1.61 -14.46 2.58
C HIS A 168 -0.75 -14.19 3.81
N TYR A 169 -1.40 -13.88 4.93
CA TYR A 169 -0.76 -13.88 6.24
C TYR A 169 -1.39 -14.95 7.11
N LEU A 170 -0.57 -15.78 7.74
CA LEU A 170 -0.99 -16.80 8.68
C LEU A 170 -0.52 -16.45 10.09
N ILE A 171 -1.31 -16.76 11.10
CA ILE A 171 -0.95 -16.64 12.51
C ILE A 171 -0.91 -18.01 13.18
N LYS A 172 0.18 -18.30 13.90
CA LYS A 172 0.33 -19.55 14.64
C LYS A 172 -0.59 -19.56 15.86
N LYS A 173 -1.49 -20.54 15.96
CA LYS A 173 -2.54 -20.59 16.99
C LYS A 173 -2.22 -21.46 18.21
N SER A 174 -1.29 -22.40 18.08
CA SER A 174 -0.95 -23.36 19.13
C SER A 174 0.50 -23.85 18.99
N ARG A 175 1.07 -24.36 20.09
CA ARG A 175 2.40 -25.01 20.09
C ARG A 175 2.38 -26.37 19.43
N LEU A 176 1.29 -27.12 19.63
CA LEU A 176 1.08 -28.47 19.10
C LEU A 176 -0.09 -28.49 18.11
N ASP A 177 -0.01 -29.34 17.11
CA ASP A 177 -1.06 -29.57 16.13
C ASP A 177 -2.12 -30.55 16.65
N GLN A 178 -3.11 -30.89 15.82
CA GLN A 178 -4.16 -31.85 16.19
C GLN A 178 -3.65 -33.27 16.51
N TYR A 179 -2.42 -33.60 16.10
CA TYR A 179 -1.77 -34.89 16.33
C TYR A 179 -0.78 -34.85 17.50
N ASN A 180 -0.74 -33.74 18.23
CA ASN A 180 0.15 -33.49 19.36
C ASN A 180 1.63 -33.39 18.95
N ASP A 181 1.89 -33.04 17.68
CA ASP A 181 3.23 -32.77 17.16
C ASP A 181 3.55 -31.26 17.18
N PRO A 182 4.83 -30.85 17.28
CA PRO A 182 5.20 -29.44 17.23
C PRO A 182 4.76 -28.77 15.93
N VAL A 183 4.06 -27.64 16.04
CA VAL A 183 3.60 -26.86 14.90
C VAL A 183 4.80 -26.24 14.17
N MET A 184 5.04 -26.74 12.95
CA MET A 184 6.09 -26.28 12.05
C MET A 184 5.60 -25.15 11.14
N LEU A 185 6.53 -24.37 10.58
CA LEU A 185 6.20 -23.43 9.51
C LEU A 185 5.62 -24.19 8.30
N PRO A 186 4.50 -23.74 7.71
CA PRO A 186 3.94 -24.33 6.51
C PRO A 186 4.92 -24.23 5.33
N ILE A 187 4.93 -25.24 4.46
CA ILE A 187 5.67 -25.17 3.19
C ILE A 187 5.05 -24.07 2.33
N GLY A 188 5.86 -23.21 1.73
CA GLY A 188 5.39 -21.99 1.05
C GLY A 188 5.39 -20.74 1.95
N SER A 189 5.75 -20.87 3.22
CA SER A 189 6.00 -19.72 4.11
C SER A 189 7.16 -18.87 3.61
N ILE A 190 6.98 -17.55 3.65
CA ILE A 190 7.96 -16.54 3.26
C ILE A 190 8.56 -15.91 4.51
N ILE A 191 9.89 -15.97 4.62
CA ILE A 191 10.64 -15.37 5.71
C ILE A 191 11.59 -14.28 5.20
N PRO A 192 11.70 -13.15 5.91
CA PRO A 192 12.77 -12.21 5.68
C PRO A 192 14.08 -12.77 6.26
N PHE A 193 15.16 -12.67 5.50
CA PHE A 193 16.49 -13.08 5.93
C PHE A 193 17.46 -11.90 5.75
N ALA A 194 17.99 -11.42 6.88
CA ALA A 194 18.91 -10.28 6.92
C ALA A 194 20.40 -10.69 6.88
N GLY A 195 20.69 -11.99 6.85
CA GLY A 195 22.05 -12.52 6.90
C GLY A 195 22.63 -12.86 5.52
N MET A 196 23.87 -13.36 5.51
CA MET A 196 24.44 -14.00 4.33
C MET A 196 23.96 -15.44 4.22
N ALA A 197 23.56 -15.84 3.02
CA ALA A 197 23.14 -17.21 2.74
C ALA A 197 24.24 -18.19 3.16
N ASN A 198 23.83 -19.31 3.74
CA ASN A 198 24.72 -20.40 4.13
C ASN A 198 24.08 -21.74 3.77
N THR A 199 24.86 -22.81 3.86
CA THR A 199 24.38 -24.15 3.50
C THR A 199 23.20 -24.64 4.34
N ILE A 200 22.95 -24.07 5.52
CA ILE A 200 21.84 -24.47 6.40
C ILE A 200 20.52 -23.89 5.90
N ILE A 201 20.49 -22.60 5.52
CA ILE A 201 19.26 -21.99 5.00
C ILE A 201 18.86 -22.64 3.67
N GLU A 202 19.84 -22.95 2.81
CA GLU A 202 19.63 -23.54 1.49
C GLU A 202 19.09 -24.99 1.52
N GLN A 203 19.16 -25.68 2.67
CA GLN A 203 18.60 -27.02 2.84
C GLN A 203 17.07 -27.04 3.03
N GLN A 204 16.49 -25.93 3.51
CA GLN A 204 15.06 -25.86 3.86
C GLN A 204 14.34 -24.70 3.18
N TYR A 205 15.11 -23.72 2.70
CA TYR A 205 14.62 -22.52 2.09
C TYR A 205 15.34 -22.22 0.80
N ILE A 206 14.64 -21.51 -0.08
CA ILE A 206 15.19 -21.05 -1.35
C ILE A 206 14.85 -19.57 -1.55
N LYS A 207 15.81 -18.81 -2.09
CA LYS A 207 15.66 -17.37 -2.28
C LYS A 207 14.59 -17.07 -3.34
N CYS A 208 13.74 -16.08 -3.10
CA CYS A 208 12.61 -15.72 -3.97
C CYS A 208 13.07 -14.80 -5.12
N MET A 209 13.62 -15.41 -6.18
CA MET A 209 14.16 -14.71 -7.36
C MET A 209 13.47 -15.12 -8.68
N GLY A 210 12.26 -15.66 -8.63
CA GLY A 210 11.51 -15.98 -9.86
C GLY A 210 11.96 -17.24 -10.62
N GLN A 211 12.94 -17.96 -10.09
CA GLN A 211 13.54 -19.14 -10.76
C GLN A 211 12.54 -20.29 -10.96
N ALA A 212 12.74 -21.04 -12.05
CA ALA A 212 11.94 -22.19 -12.41
C ALA A 212 12.43 -23.46 -11.68
N LEU A 213 11.52 -24.19 -11.04
CA LEU A 213 11.80 -25.43 -10.33
C LEU A 213 10.95 -26.59 -10.88
N PRO A 214 11.45 -27.84 -10.83
CA PRO A 214 10.67 -28.99 -11.25
C PRO A 214 9.52 -29.25 -10.29
N ILE A 215 8.35 -29.66 -10.81
CA ILE A 215 7.17 -29.98 -9.98
C ILE A 215 7.32 -31.28 -9.19
N VAL A 216 8.37 -32.06 -9.46
CA VAL A 216 8.66 -33.38 -8.85
C VAL A 216 9.91 -33.34 -7.97
N GLY A 217 10.15 -34.43 -7.23
CA GLY A 217 11.34 -34.58 -6.39
C GLY A 217 11.25 -33.72 -5.14
N GLN A 218 12.37 -33.10 -4.74
CA GLN A 218 12.45 -32.34 -3.48
C GLN A 218 11.53 -31.11 -3.41
N PHE A 219 11.01 -30.63 -4.55
CA PHE A 219 10.13 -29.47 -4.62
C PHE A 219 8.65 -29.82 -4.78
N GLN A 220 8.29 -31.11 -4.77
CA GLN A 220 6.90 -31.56 -4.94
C GLN A 220 5.98 -30.95 -3.89
N ASN A 221 6.39 -30.94 -2.62
CA ASN A 221 5.57 -30.37 -1.55
C ASN A 221 5.41 -28.86 -1.70
N LEU A 222 6.46 -28.16 -2.17
CA LEU A 222 6.37 -26.75 -2.46
C LEU A 222 5.42 -26.48 -3.63
N PHE A 223 5.50 -27.26 -4.70
CA PHE A 223 4.55 -27.18 -5.79
C PHE A 223 3.12 -27.45 -5.33
N ASN A 224 2.91 -28.44 -4.45
CA ASN A 224 1.59 -28.71 -3.88
C ASN A 224 1.04 -27.49 -3.13
N ALA A 225 1.91 -26.76 -2.42
CA ALA A 225 1.54 -25.57 -1.66
C ALA A 225 1.24 -24.36 -2.55
N ILE A 226 2.08 -24.05 -3.54
CA ILE A 226 2.01 -22.78 -4.31
C ILE A 226 1.51 -22.94 -5.75
N GLN A 227 1.45 -24.16 -6.27
CA GLN A 227 0.97 -24.48 -7.62
C GLN A 227 1.63 -23.58 -8.69
N TYR A 228 0.83 -23.03 -9.61
CA TYR A 228 1.26 -22.12 -10.66
C TYR A 228 0.96 -20.64 -10.36
N VAL A 229 0.75 -20.25 -9.09
CA VAL A 229 0.36 -18.87 -8.76
C VAL A 229 1.38 -17.82 -9.22
N HIS A 230 2.66 -18.19 -9.31
CA HIS A 230 3.74 -17.34 -9.85
C HIS A 230 4.09 -17.64 -11.31
N GLY A 231 3.33 -18.49 -11.99
CA GLY A 231 3.47 -18.83 -13.40
C GLY A 231 4.09 -20.19 -13.68
N LYS A 232 3.86 -20.65 -14.91
CA LYS A 232 4.33 -21.92 -15.45
C LYS A 232 5.33 -21.61 -16.58
N PRO A 233 6.64 -21.83 -16.39
CA PRO A 233 7.63 -21.51 -17.39
C PRO A 233 7.65 -22.51 -18.56
N LYS A 234 7.37 -23.79 -18.25
CA LYS A 234 7.30 -24.91 -19.20
C LYS A 234 6.66 -26.13 -18.52
N GLU A 235 6.34 -27.15 -19.30
CA GLU A 235 5.83 -28.42 -18.79
C GLU A 235 6.76 -29.05 -17.76
N GLY A 236 6.20 -29.52 -16.64
CA GLY A 236 6.96 -30.13 -15.54
C GLY A 236 7.66 -29.15 -14.60
N TYR A 237 7.46 -27.83 -14.77
CA TYR A 237 8.10 -26.80 -13.95
C TYR A 237 7.09 -25.74 -13.49
N PHE A 238 7.38 -25.13 -12.35
CA PHE A 238 6.67 -23.96 -11.82
C PHE A 238 7.67 -22.86 -11.47
N ASN A 239 7.23 -21.60 -11.47
CA ASN A 239 8.06 -20.49 -11.05
C ASN A 239 7.95 -20.25 -9.55
N LEU A 240 9.07 -19.93 -8.93
CA LEU A 240 9.07 -19.31 -7.60
C LEU A 240 8.58 -17.86 -7.68
N PRO A 241 8.15 -17.29 -6.54
CA PRO A 241 7.99 -15.85 -6.44
C PRO A 241 9.30 -15.12 -6.73
N ASP A 242 9.17 -13.99 -7.40
CA ASP A 242 10.20 -12.95 -7.43
C ASP A 242 9.74 -11.80 -6.53
N TYR A 243 10.38 -11.67 -5.36
CA TYR A 243 10.07 -10.62 -4.38
C TYR A 243 11.18 -9.56 -4.30
N GLN A 244 12.11 -9.55 -5.25
CA GLN A 244 13.19 -8.57 -5.23
C GLN A 244 12.63 -7.15 -5.46
N GLY A 245 12.92 -6.25 -4.51
CA GLY A 245 12.43 -4.87 -4.55
C GLY A 245 10.92 -4.71 -4.35
N GLN A 246 10.22 -5.76 -3.89
CA GLN A 246 8.78 -5.75 -3.65
C GLN A 246 8.46 -5.73 -2.15
N PHE A 247 7.41 -5.01 -1.77
CA PHE A 247 6.74 -5.22 -0.49
C PHE A 247 5.76 -6.39 -0.59
N LEU A 248 5.57 -7.11 0.51
CA LEU A 248 4.52 -8.12 0.61
C LEU A 248 3.26 -7.47 1.17
N ARG A 249 2.12 -7.74 0.53
CA ARG A 249 0.81 -7.23 0.94
C ARG A 249 -0.17 -8.40 1.06
N GLY A 250 -1.08 -8.34 2.02
CA GLY A 250 -2.17 -9.31 2.12
C GLY A 250 -3.05 -9.28 0.88
N VAL A 251 -3.49 -10.44 0.37
CA VAL A 251 -4.65 -10.52 -0.55
C VAL A 251 -5.86 -9.94 0.16
N ASP A 252 -6.71 -9.14 -0.50
CA ASP A 252 -7.87 -8.49 0.14
C ASP A 252 -9.02 -9.48 0.36
N SER A 253 -9.35 -10.29 -0.65
CA SER A 253 -10.38 -11.34 -0.58
C SER A 253 -11.71 -10.88 0.04
N GLN A 254 -12.03 -9.59 -0.10
CA GLN A 254 -13.24 -8.97 0.43
C GLN A 254 -14.23 -8.68 -0.69
N ALA A 255 -15.52 -8.69 -0.33
CA ALA A 255 -16.55 -8.20 -1.24
C ALA A 255 -16.28 -6.72 -1.58
N PRO A 256 -16.60 -6.27 -2.81
CA PRO A 256 -16.23 -4.93 -3.31
C PRO A 256 -16.54 -3.78 -2.35
N GLU A 257 -17.64 -3.86 -1.61
CA GLU A 257 -18.10 -2.84 -0.65
C GLU A 257 -17.29 -2.77 0.65
N PHE A 258 -16.47 -3.79 0.95
CA PHE A 258 -15.60 -3.86 2.13
C PHE A 258 -14.11 -3.89 1.76
N ARG A 259 -13.77 -3.71 0.47
CA ARG A 259 -12.40 -3.77 0.01
C ARG A 259 -11.54 -2.70 0.65
N ARG A 260 -10.43 -3.13 1.23
CA ARG A 260 -9.35 -2.22 1.65
C ARG A 260 -8.45 -1.89 0.48
N ASP A 261 -8.43 -2.75 -0.53
CA ASP A 261 -7.66 -2.53 -1.73
C ASP A 261 -8.60 -2.18 -2.91
N PRO A 262 -8.76 -0.89 -3.23
CA PRO A 262 -9.72 -0.46 -4.25
C PRO A 262 -9.32 -0.89 -5.67
N ASP A 263 -8.06 -1.26 -5.89
CA ASP A 263 -7.52 -1.67 -7.20
C ASP A 263 -7.11 -3.16 -7.22
N ALA A 264 -7.66 -3.98 -6.32
CA ALA A 264 -7.32 -5.39 -6.22
C ALA A 264 -7.57 -6.16 -7.53
N ASP A 265 -8.60 -5.80 -8.30
CA ASP A 265 -8.89 -6.48 -9.57
C ASP A 265 -7.94 -6.06 -10.71
N LYS A 266 -7.26 -4.92 -10.59
CA LYS A 266 -6.38 -4.36 -11.64
C LYS A 266 -4.96 -4.91 -11.59
N ARG A 267 -4.67 -5.89 -10.72
CA ARG A 267 -3.33 -6.43 -10.53
C ARG A 267 -2.89 -7.26 -11.72
N THR A 268 -1.62 -7.11 -12.04
CA THR A 268 -1.01 -7.77 -13.19
C THR A 268 -0.37 -9.09 -12.79
N PRO A 269 -0.33 -10.10 -13.68
CA PRO A 269 0.39 -11.32 -13.41
C PRO A 269 1.91 -11.10 -13.47
N PRO A 270 2.74 -11.95 -12.83
CA PRO A 270 4.19 -11.83 -12.86
C PRO A 270 4.81 -11.84 -14.25
N PHE A 271 4.20 -12.55 -15.20
CA PHE A 271 4.69 -12.68 -16.56
C PHE A 271 3.59 -12.32 -17.57
N PRO A 272 3.22 -11.03 -17.69
CA PRO A 272 2.05 -10.60 -18.46
C PRO A 272 2.12 -10.94 -19.95
N ASP A 273 3.33 -11.08 -20.48
CA ASP A 273 3.58 -11.43 -21.89
C ASP A 273 3.40 -12.94 -22.19
N ARG A 274 3.15 -13.78 -21.18
CA ARG A 274 2.91 -15.22 -21.36
C ARG A 274 1.42 -15.52 -21.61
N PRO A 275 1.10 -16.68 -22.23
CA PRO A 275 -0.28 -17.14 -22.38
C PRO A 275 -1.04 -17.20 -21.06
N GLU A 276 -2.36 -17.04 -21.15
CA GLU A 276 -3.27 -17.24 -20.04
C GLU A 276 -3.16 -18.68 -19.50
N GLY A 277 -2.91 -18.82 -18.19
CA GLY A 277 -2.55 -20.08 -17.54
C GLY A 277 -1.06 -20.21 -17.22
N ASP A 278 -0.17 -19.61 -18.02
CA ASP A 278 1.29 -19.69 -17.82
C ASP A 278 1.86 -18.43 -17.15
N ARG A 279 1.15 -17.31 -17.26
CA ARG A 279 1.56 -15.99 -16.75
C ARG A 279 1.56 -15.85 -15.22
N GLY A 280 0.92 -16.76 -14.51
CA GLY A 280 0.63 -16.66 -13.08
C GLY A 280 -0.66 -15.88 -12.79
N ASN A 281 -0.94 -15.68 -11.51
CA ASN A 281 -2.17 -15.06 -11.06
C ASN A 281 -2.19 -13.54 -11.26
N ALA A 282 -3.36 -13.02 -11.64
CA ALA A 282 -3.69 -11.60 -11.73
C ALA A 282 -4.86 -11.29 -10.79
N GLY A 283 -5.17 -10.00 -10.60
CA GLY A 283 -6.25 -9.55 -9.71
C GLY A 283 -5.98 -9.82 -8.23
N ASP A 284 -7.05 -9.98 -7.44
CA ASP A 284 -7.03 -10.16 -5.98
C ASP A 284 -6.64 -11.58 -5.56
N LYS A 285 -5.41 -11.99 -5.92
CA LYS A 285 -4.88 -13.34 -5.72
C LYS A 285 -3.39 -13.32 -5.41
N VAL A 286 -2.93 -14.30 -4.63
CA VAL A 286 -1.50 -14.50 -4.36
C VAL A 286 -0.71 -14.57 -5.66
N GLY A 287 0.46 -13.94 -5.66
CA GLY A 287 1.37 -13.91 -6.80
C GLY A 287 1.11 -12.77 -7.78
N SER A 288 -0.06 -12.13 -7.73
CA SER A 288 -0.28 -10.94 -8.55
C SER A 288 0.58 -9.78 -8.05
N ALA A 289 0.95 -8.92 -9.00
CA ALA A 289 1.87 -7.83 -8.81
C ALA A 289 1.18 -6.49 -9.03
N GLN A 290 1.62 -5.50 -8.26
CA GLN A 290 1.22 -4.12 -8.39
C GLN A 290 2.42 -3.21 -8.54
N MET A 291 2.26 -2.24 -9.44
CA MET A 291 3.12 -1.07 -9.49
C MET A 291 2.84 -0.14 -8.31
N ASP A 292 3.74 0.82 -8.10
CA ASP A 292 3.54 1.94 -7.20
C ASP A 292 2.35 2.80 -7.65
N ALA A 293 1.71 3.45 -6.69
CA ALA A 293 0.59 4.35 -6.94
C ALA A 293 0.68 5.55 -5.97
N THR A 294 0.24 6.72 -6.44
CA THR A 294 0.22 7.96 -5.65
C THR A 294 -1.21 8.45 -5.54
N GLY A 295 -1.85 8.15 -4.41
CA GLY A 295 -3.20 8.58 -4.13
C GLY A 295 -3.29 10.03 -3.67
N TYR A 296 -4.50 10.58 -3.71
CA TYR A 296 -4.79 11.90 -3.18
C TYR A 296 -4.72 11.93 -1.65
N PRO A 297 -4.27 13.02 -0.99
CA PRO A 297 -4.21 13.08 0.47
C PRO A 297 -5.57 12.88 1.15
N LEU A 298 -5.57 12.23 2.32
CA LEU A 298 -6.81 11.97 3.07
C LEU A 298 -7.27 13.15 3.92
N SER A 299 -6.33 13.86 4.55
CA SER A 299 -6.63 14.90 5.53
C SER A 299 -6.94 16.26 4.91
N ALA A 300 -6.13 16.69 3.95
CA ALA A 300 -6.32 17.95 3.24
C ALA A 300 -5.70 17.86 1.85
N GLY A 301 -6.45 18.32 0.85
CA GLY A 301 -5.94 18.46 -0.52
C GLY A 301 -4.69 19.33 -0.59
N PHE A 302 -3.97 19.25 -1.71
CA PHE A 302 -2.89 20.19 -1.98
C PHE A 302 -3.47 21.52 -2.46
N PHE A 303 -2.96 22.62 -1.90
CA PHE A 303 -3.39 23.96 -2.30
C PHE A 303 -2.19 24.84 -2.61
N THR A 304 -2.39 25.72 -3.58
CA THR A 304 -1.50 26.86 -3.84
C THR A 304 -2.28 28.12 -4.05
N LYS A 305 -1.65 29.24 -3.68
CA LYS A 305 -2.11 30.56 -4.07
C LYS A 305 -1.35 30.98 -5.30
N ILE A 306 -2.07 31.28 -6.38
CA ILE A 306 -1.47 31.89 -7.56
C ILE A 306 -1.43 33.42 -7.33
N PRO A 307 -0.25 34.02 -7.10
CA PRO A 307 -0.15 35.45 -6.92
C PRO A 307 -0.35 36.18 -8.25
N ARG A 308 -0.99 37.35 -8.20
CA ARG A 308 -1.16 38.27 -9.34
C ARG A 308 -2.10 37.81 -10.47
N LEU A 309 -3.02 36.88 -10.19
CA LEU A 309 -4.26 36.84 -10.96
C LEU A 309 -5.07 38.12 -10.66
N PRO A 310 -5.69 38.77 -11.67
CA PRO A 310 -6.67 39.82 -11.41
C PRO A 310 -7.74 39.25 -10.48
N TYR A 311 -7.93 39.85 -9.31
CA TYR A 311 -8.89 39.36 -8.29
C TYR A 311 -10.07 40.33 -8.09
N SER A 312 -10.08 41.42 -8.84
CA SER A 312 -11.14 42.42 -8.90
C SER A 312 -10.92 43.32 -10.11
N GLU A 313 -11.98 43.89 -10.68
CA GLU A 313 -11.86 45.06 -11.56
C GLU A 313 -10.94 46.09 -10.88
N GLY A 314 -9.84 46.46 -11.54
CA GLY A 314 -8.94 47.51 -11.05
C GLY A 314 -9.74 48.77 -10.70
N LYS A 315 -9.35 49.48 -9.63
CA LYS A 315 -9.93 50.80 -9.35
C LYS A 315 -9.87 51.63 -10.63
N MET A 316 -11.00 52.24 -11.00
CA MET A 316 -11.07 53.20 -12.12
C MET A 316 -9.90 54.17 -11.96
N ALA A 317 -8.90 54.08 -12.84
CA ALA A 317 -7.74 54.95 -12.77
C ALA A 317 -8.08 56.37 -13.26
N MET A 318 -9.22 56.55 -13.92
CA MET A 318 -9.73 57.82 -14.44
C MET A 318 -11.27 57.80 -14.47
N ASP A 319 -11.91 58.92 -14.10
CA ASP A 319 -13.34 59.15 -14.37
C ASP A 319 -13.50 59.44 -15.86
N GLY A 320 -14.05 58.47 -16.60
CA GLY A 320 -14.27 58.53 -18.05
C GLY A 320 -13.64 57.37 -18.83
N LEU A 321 -14.50 56.65 -19.59
CA LEU A 321 -14.31 55.66 -20.67
C LEU A 321 -13.24 54.55 -20.57
N VAL A 322 -12.21 54.65 -19.72
CA VAL A 322 -11.18 53.63 -19.52
C VAL A 322 -11.56 52.81 -18.30
N LYS A 323 -12.24 51.69 -18.56
CA LYS A 323 -12.38 50.63 -17.55
C LYS A 323 -11.00 49.95 -17.42
N THR A 324 -10.44 50.02 -16.22
CA THR A 324 -9.35 49.19 -15.69
C THR A 324 -7.96 49.24 -16.39
N THR A 325 -6.99 49.87 -15.71
CA THR A 325 -5.55 49.61 -15.93
C THR A 325 -5.08 48.54 -14.94
N LEU A 326 -4.66 47.38 -15.45
CA LEU A 326 -3.93 46.37 -14.69
C LEU A 326 -2.43 46.56 -14.98
N ASP A 327 -1.58 46.58 -13.95
CA ASP A 327 -0.13 46.54 -14.14
C ASP A 327 0.27 45.14 -14.62
N TRP A 328 0.66 45.03 -15.89
CA TRP A 328 1.01 43.76 -16.53
C TRP A 328 2.47 43.37 -16.26
N ASN A 329 2.69 42.21 -15.64
CA ASN A 329 3.99 41.55 -15.63
C ASN A 329 4.23 40.89 -17.00
N ALA A 330 5.31 41.27 -17.68
CA ALA A 330 5.77 40.55 -18.86
C ALA A 330 6.51 39.26 -18.41
N GLY A 331 6.05 38.08 -18.87
CA GLY A 331 6.65 36.77 -18.57
C GLY A 331 5.73 35.84 -17.75
N GLY A 332 6.06 34.54 -17.71
CA GLY A 332 5.36 33.58 -16.85
C GLY A 332 5.70 33.80 -15.37
N VAL A 333 4.79 33.42 -14.48
CA VAL A 333 5.06 33.36 -13.03
C VAL A 333 5.22 31.92 -12.63
N ASP A 334 6.38 31.59 -12.06
CA ASP A 334 6.58 30.32 -11.38
C ASP A 334 5.82 30.35 -10.06
N VAL A 335 4.91 29.39 -9.88
CA VAL A 335 4.18 29.20 -8.63
C VAL A 335 4.56 27.86 -8.02
N ASN A 336 4.86 27.86 -6.73
CA ASN A 336 5.03 26.63 -5.97
C ASN A 336 3.63 26.11 -5.66
N VAL A 337 3.28 24.94 -6.17
CA VAL A 337 1.89 24.48 -6.17
C VAL A 337 1.50 23.74 -4.87
N THR A 338 2.41 23.66 -3.90
CA THR A 338 2.17 23.07 -2.57
C THR A 338 2.75 23.94 -1.47
N GLU A 339 2.17 25.12 -1.26
CA GLU A 339 2.52 25.93 -0.09
C GLU A 339 1.84 25.39 1.19
N SER A 340 0.81 24.55 1.06
CA SER A 340 0.13 23.87 2.16
C SER A 340 -0.76 22.70 1.68
N GLY A 341 -1.23 21.86 2.62
CA GLY A 341 -2.06 20.67 2.35
C GLY A 341 -1.36 19.36 2.68
N GLY A 342 -1.86 18.23 2.18
CA GLY A 342 -1.24 16.91 2.32
C GLY A 342 -1.39 16.25 3.69
N ASP A 343 -1.11 14.95 3.77
CA ASP A 343 -0.96 14.24 5.05
C ASP A 343 0.41 14.60 5.70
N ALA A 344 0.63 14.21 6.95
CA ALA A 344 1.92 14.48 7.60
C ALA A 344 3.08 13.66 7.00
N GLU A 345 2.77 12.53 6.34
CA GLU A 345 3.76 11.65 5.72
C GLU A 345 3.22 10.94 4.46
N THR A 346 4.02 10.91 3.40
CA THR A 346 3.94 9.87 2.34
C THR A 346 5.04 8.89 2.71
N ARG A 347 4.78 7.58 2.83
CA ARG A 347 5.79 6.58 2.47
C ARG A 347 5.40 5.14 2.81
N PRO A 348 6.09 4.27 2.08
CA PRO A 348 6.73 3.07 2.60
C PRO A 348 8.26 3.31 2.65
N VAL A 349 8.86 3.43 3.84
CA VAL A 349 10.31 3.32 4.03
C VAL A 349 10.63 1.87 4.34
N ASN A 350 11.65 1.30 3.66
CA ASN A 350 12.03 -0.09 3.84
C ASN A 350 13.48 -0.27 4.29
N TYR A 351 13.70 -1.47 4.81
CA TYR A 351 15.02 -2.07 4.95
C TYR A 351 15.13 -3.21 3.93
N ALA A 352 16.27 -3.30 3.25
CA ALA A 352 16.52 -4.39 2.33
C ALA A 352 16.81 -5.68 3.11
N VAL A 353 16.01 -6.71 2.83
CA VAL A 353 16.22 -8.08 3.29
C VAL A 353 16.02 -9.02 2.10
N ASP A 354 16.60 -10.21 2.17
CA ASP A 354 16.32 -11.25 1.20
C ASP A 354 15.07 -12.02 1.61
N TRP A 355 14.17 -12.27 0.66
CA TRP A 355 13.00 -13.12 0.88
C TRP A 355 13.32 -14.57 0.55
N TYR A 356 13.00 -15.47 1.47
CA TYR A 356 13.19 -16.91 1.32
C TYR A 356 11.87 -17.64 1.50
N ILE A 357 11.62 -18.66 0.67
CA ILE A 357 10.46 -19.53 0.74
C ILE A 357 10.84 -20.90 1.26
N LYS A 358 10.08 -21.42 2.23
CA LYS A 358 10.28 -22.76 2.79
C LYS A 358 9.82 -23.84 1.80
N PHE A 359 10.65 -24.85 1.54
CA PHE A 359 10.33 -25.94 0.60
C PHE A 359 10.35 -27.36 1.18
N ILE A 360 10.97 -27.57 2.36
CA ILE A 360 11.03 -28.85 3.10
C ILE A 360 10.56 -28.67 4.54
#